data_AF-A0A1M5NFZ1-F1
#
_entry.id   AF-A0A1M5NFZ1-F1
#
_cell.length_a   1.000
_cell.length_b   1.000
_cell.length_c   1.000
_cell.angle_alpha   90.00
_cell.angle_beta   90.00
_cell.angle_gamma   90.00
#
_symmetry.space_group_name_H-M   'P 1'
#
loop_
_entity.id
_entity.type
_entity.pdbx_description
1 polymer ?
#
loop_
_entity_poly.entity_id
_entity_poly.type
_entity_poly.pdbx_seq_one_letter_code
_entity_poly.pdbx_strand_id
1 'polypeptide(L)'
;MKTIDDLQLENELQELYLVTKYWISGLEFCKGELSFFRKLSSGYISNIKGKIGNLHLLLQKTEILEQRIKEVSVNIHAHLKFLEPLVLGSTQNITILLLNKHLNMEKEINTLFEDFQSVKQGILGPSDPLIFTQAH
;
A
#
# COMPACT_ATOMS: atom_id res chain seq x y z
N MET A 1 -28.52 -19.84 20.40
CA MET A 1 -28.46 -20.40 19.03
C MET A 1 -28.26 -19.22 18.10
N LYS A 2 -27.14 -19.15 17.36
CA LYS A 2 -26.90 -18.05 16.41
C LYS A 2 -27.93 -18.16 15.28
N THR A 3 -28.51 -17.04 14.87
CA THR A 3 -29.38 -16.96 13.70
C THR A 3 -28.54 -17.03 12.41
N ILE A 4 -29.19 -17.24 11.25
CA ILE A 4 -28.51 -17.21 9.95
C ILE A 4 -27.86 -15.83 9.72
N ASP A 5 -28.55 -14.76 10.13
CA ASP A 5 -28.06 -13.38 10.04
C ASP A 5 -26.81 -13.16 10.90
N ASP A 6 -26.74 -13.76 12.10
CA ASP A 6 -25.57 -13.69 12.98
C ASP A 6 -24.34 -14.37 12.34
N LEU A 7 -24.54 -15.48 11.62
CA LEU A 7 -23.45 -16.21 10.94
C LEU A 7 -22.96 -15.45 9.71
N GLN A 8 -23.87 -14.82 8.96
CA GLN A 8 -23.50 -14.00 7.81
C GLN A 8 -22.68 -12.78 8.24
N LEU A 9 -23.11 -12.09 9.29
CA LEU A 9 -22.42 -10.92 9.83
C LEU A 9 -21.01 -11.25 10.34
N GLU A 10 -20.86 -12.40 10.99
CA GLU A 10 -19.56 -12.90 11.45
C GLU A 10 -18.61 -13.16 10.27
N ASN A 11 -19.10 -13.78 9.20
CA ASN A 11 -18.31 -14.00 7.98
C ASN A 11 -17.90 -12.67 7.33
N GLU A 12 -18.83 -11.73 7.18
CA GLU A 12 -18.53 -10.41 6.60
C GLU A 12 -17.45 -9.68 7.42
N LEU A 13 -17.53 -9.72 8.76
CA LEU A 13 -16.49 -9.14 9.62
C LEU A 13 -15.13 -9.84 9.47
N GLN A 14 -15.11 -11.18 9.35
CA GLN A 14 -13.89 -11.93 9.11
C GLN A 14 -13.26 -11.54 7.77
N GLU A 15 -14.06 -11.39 6.72
CA GLU A 15 -13.58 -10.93 5.41
C GLU A 15 -12.96 -9.53 5.50
N LEU A 16 -13.64 -8.57 6.13
CA LEU A 16 -13.11 -7.21 6.32
C LEU A 16 -11.77 -7.22 7.08
N TYR A 17 -11.65 -8.07 8.09
CA TYR A 17 -10.41 -8.23 8.87
C TYR A 17 -9.27 -8.83 8.04
N LEU A 18 -9.57 -9.88 7.25
CA LEU A 18 -8.59 -10.50 6.35
C LEU A 18 -8.13 -9.54 5.26
N VAL A 19 -9.05 -8.81 4.64
CA VAL A 19 -8.75 -7.78 3.64
C VAL A 19 -7.87 -6.68 4.26
N THR A 20 -8.19 -6.22 5.47
CA THR A 20 -7.37 -5.22 6.17
C THR A 20 -5.95 -5.73 6.44
N LYS A 21 -5.78 -7.02 6.80
CA LYS A 21 -4.45 -7.63 6.94
C LYS A 21 -3.71 -7.73 5.61
N TYR A 22 -4.40 -8.12 4.55
CA TYR A 22 -3.83 -8.20 3.21
C TYR A 22 -3.26 -6.84 2.77
N TRP A 23 -4.02 -5.77 2.99
CA TRP A 23 -3.57 -4.41 2.72
C TRP A 23 -2.31 -4.02 3.50
N ILE A 24 -2.21 -4.37 4.79
CA ILE A 24 -0.99 -4.12 5.60
C ILE A 24 0.22 -4.81 4.96
N SER A 25 0.09 -6.08 4.58
CA SER A 25 1.15 -6.80 3.90
C SER A 25 1.53 -6.15 2.56
N GLY A 26 0.55 -5.70 1.79
CA GLY A 26 0.77 -4.96 0.54
C GLY A 26 1.54 -3.65 0.75
N LEU A 27 1.18 -2.87 1.78
CA LEU A 27 1.87 -1.61 2.11
C LEU A 27 3.32 -1.85 2.57
N GLU A 28 3.58 -2.87 3.39
CA GLU A 28 4.95 -3.23 3.77
C GLU A 28 5.78 -3.70 2.57
N PHE A 29 5.18 -4.44 1.64
CA PHE A 29 5.83 -4.79 0.37
C PHE A 29 6.20 -3.54 -0.44
N CYS A 30 5.25 -2.63 -0.66
CA CYS A 30 5.49 -1.38 -1.39
C CYS A 30 6.61 -0.55 -0.74
N LYS A 31 6.61 -0.44 0.59
CA LYS A 31 7.67 0.25 1.34
C LYS A 31 9.05 -0.37 1.12
N GLY A 32 9.14 -1.70 1.09
CA GLY A 32 10.38 -2.41 0.78
C GLY A 32 10.89 -2.11 -0.62
N GLU A 33 10.01 -2.19 -1.62
CA GLU A 33 10.33 -1.89 -3.03
C GLU A 33 10.74 -0.43 -3.23
N LEU A 34 10.03 0.54 -2.64
CA LEU A 34 10.40 1.96 -2.74
C LEU A 34 11.76 2.24 -2.11
N SER A 35 12.06 1.63 -0.96
CA SER A 35 13.39 1.74 -0.34
C SER A 35 14.49 1.20 -1.26
N PHE A 36 14.22 0.09 -1.95
CA PHE A 36 15.12 -0.47 -2.96
C PHE A 36 15.31 0.48 -4.14
N PHE A 37 14.23 1.04 -4.69
CA PHE A 37 14.27 2.00 -5.80
C PHE A 37 15.03 3.29 -5.45
N ARG A 38 14.84 3.80 -4.23
CA ARG A 38 15.59 4.95 -3.72
C ARG A 38 17.09 4.66 -3.67
N LYS A 39 17.48 3.49 -3.15
CA LYS A 39 18.88 3.04 -3.08
C LYS A 39 19.48 2.91 -4.48
N LEU A 40 18.78 2.23 -5.40
CA LEU A 40 19.22 2.12 -6.80
C LEU A 40 19.44 3.51 -7.41
N SER A 41 18.44 4.38 -7.33
CA SER A 41 18.50 5.72 -7.90
C SER A 41 19.68 6.53 -7.35
N SER A 42 19.93 6.48 -6.03
CA SER A 42 21.08 7.15 -5.42
C SER A 42 22.43 6.63 -5.92
N GLY A 43 22.54 5.34 -6.23
CA GLY A 43 23.76 4.73 -6.78
C GLY A 43 23.99 5.00 -8.27
N TYR A 44 22.92 5.26 -9.05
CA TYR A 44 23.03 5.57 -10.48
C TYR A 44 23.20 7.08 -10.77
N ILE A 45 22.67 7.97 -9.91
CA ILE A 45 22.78 9.44 -10.08
C ILE A 45 24.24 9.91 -10.13
N SER A 46 25.14 9.24 -9.41
CA SER A 46 26.58 9.57 -9.42
C SER A 46 27.26 9.31 -10.76
N ASN A 47 26.70 8.47 -11.64
CA ASN A 47 27.37 8.00 -12.86
C ASN A 47 26.80 8.52 -14.18
N ILE A 48 25.61 9.17 -14.21
CA ILE A 48 24.95 9.53 -15.48
C ILE A 48 24.75 11.04 -15.61
N LYS A 49 25.63 11.71 -16.35
CA LYS A 49 25.45 13.09 -16.81
C LYS A 49 24.41 13.11 -17.95
N GLY A 50 23.24 13.69 -17.70
CA GLY A 50 22.26 14.05 -18.75
C GLY A 50 20.81 13.61 -18.51
N LYS A 51 20.54 12.65 -17.62
CA LYS A 51 19.17 12.17 -17.29
C LYS A 51 18.65 12.62 -15.91
N ILE A 52 19.34 13.59 -15.30
CA ILE A 52 19.16 14.02 -13.90
C ILE A 52 17.75 14.57 -13.62
N GLY A 53 17.10 15.23 -14.58
CA GLY A 53 15.78 15.85 -14.37
C GLY A 53 14.65 14.84 -14.12
N ASN A 54 14.54 13.80 -14.96
CA ASN A 54 13.51 12.76 -14.81
C ASN A 54 13.74 11.91 -13.56
N LEU A 55 15.01 11.66 -13.23
CA LEU A 55 15.39 10.88 -12.06
C LEU A 55 15.12 11.63 -10.75
N HIS A 56 15.32 12.95 -10.72
CA HIS A 56 14.96 13.76 -9.56
C HIS A 56 13.45 13.78 -9.33
N LEU A 57 12.64 13.94 -10.39
CA LEU A 57 11.18 13.87 -10.30
C LEU A 57 10.71 12.50 -9.80
N LEU A 58 11.34 11.42 -10.25
CA LEU A 58 11.02 10.06 -9.83
C LEU A 58 11.37 9.79 -8.36
N LEU A 59 12.52 10.30 -7.90
CA LEU A 59 12.90 10.27 -6.49
C LEU A 59 11.90 11.04 -5.63
N GLN A 60 11.50 12.25 -6.07
CA GLN A 60 10.52 13.05 -5.34
C GLN A 60 9.18 12.31 -5.24
N LYS A 61 8.70 11.69 -6.33
CA LYS A 61 7.49 10.87 -6.32
C LYS A 61 7.62 9.67 -5.37
N THR A 62 8.79 9.02 -5.35
CA THR A 62 9.10 7.91 -4.44
C THR A 62 9.02 8.36 -2.98
N GLU A 63 9.62 9.49 -2.62
CA GLU A 63 9.59 10.02 -1.25
C GLU A 63 8.17 10.44 -0.81
N ILE A 64 7.40 11.08 -1.69
CA ILE A 64 5.99 11.40 -1.42
C ILE A 64 5.20 10.12 -1.15
N LEU A 65 5.42 9.09 -1.96
CA LEU A 65 4.71 7.82 -1.82
C LEU A 65 5.12 7.07 -0.53
N GLU A 66 6.41 7.08 -0.17
CA GLU A 66 6.89 6.54 1.11
C GLU A 66 6.18 7.20 2.31
N GLN A 67 6.04 8.53 2.27
CA GLN A 67 5.38 9.28 3.33
C GLN A 67 3.88 8.96 3.41
N ARG A 68 3.18 8.90 2.26
CA ARG A 68 1.76 8.52 2.23
C ARG A 68 1.54 7.09 2.71
N ILE A 69 2.39 6.13 2.32
CA ILE A 69 2.33 4.76 2.83
C ILE A 69 2.47 4.75 4.35
N LYS A 70 3.38 5.53 4.92
CA LYS A 70 3.54 5.63 6.38
C LYS A 70 2.28 6.13 7.07
N GLU A 71 1.64 7.16 6.53
CA GLU A 71 0.40 7.74 7.08
C GLU A 71 -0.76 6.75 7.01
N VAL A 72 -0.97 6.13 5.86
CA VAL A 72 -2.02 5.11 5.67
C VAL A 72 -1.76 3.86 6.52
N SER A 73 -0.50 3.46 6.68
CA SER A 73 -0.11 2.39 7.59
C SER A 73 -0.52 2.68 9.03
N VAL A 74 -0.47 3.92 9.51
CA VAL A 74 -0.99 4.22 10.87
C VAL A 74 -2.50 4.03 10.93
N ASN A 75 -3.22 4.55 9.93
CA ASN A 75 -4.68 4.50 9.87
C ASN A 75 -5.21 3.06 9.77
N ILE A 76 -4.56 2.22 8.95
CA ILE A 76 -4.96 0.82 8.74
C ILE A 76 -4.72 -0.04 9.98
N HIS A 77 -3.63 0.19 10.71
CA HIS A 77 -3.38 -0.51 11.97
C HIS A 77 -4.40 -0.10 13.03
N ALA A 78 -4.79 1.18 13.08
CA ALA A 78 -5.86 1.63 13.96
C ALA A 78 -7.22 1.02 13.56
N HIS A 79 -7.49 0.86 12.26
CA HIS A 79 -8.68 0.18 11.77
C HIS A 79 -8.70 -1.31 12.11
N LEU A 80 -7.56 -2.00 11.95
CA LEU A 80 -7.42 -3.41 12.31
C LEU A 80 -7.67 -3.65 13.80
N LYS A 81 -7.08 -2.83 14.67
CA LYS A 81 -7.31 -2.89 16.13
C LYS A 81 -8.76 -2.67 16.52
N PHE A 82 -9.51 -1.92 15.71
CA PHE A 82 -10.94 -1.73 15.92
C PHE A 82 -11.77 -2.93 15.44
N LEU A 83 -11.38 -3.58 14.34
CA LEU A 83 -12.04 -4.79 13.82
C LEU A 83 -11.79 -6.03 14.68
N GLU A 84 -10.60 -6.16 15.25
CA GLU A 84 -10.15 -7.32 16.02
C GLU A 84 -11.12 -7.79 17.12
N PRO A 85 -11.63 -6.92 18.02
CA PRO A 85 -12.61 -7.34 19.02
C PRO A 85 -13.95 -7.77 18.41
N LEU A 86 -14.37 -7.16 17.29
CA LEU A 86 -15.64 -7.46 16.62
C LEU A 86 -15.63 -8.87 16.02
N VAL A 87 -14.49 -9.29 15.47
CA VAL A 87 -14.30 -10.65 14.94
C VAL A 87 -14.20 -11.69 16.06
N LEU A 88 -13.67 -11.31 17.23
CA LEU A 88 -13.52 -12.21 18.39
C LEU A 88 -14.81 -12.37 19.22
N GLY A 89 -15.94 -11.82 18.75
CA GLY A 89 -17.26 -12.02 19.34
C GLY A 89 -17.66 -11.02 20.42
N SER A 90 -17.07 -9.81 20.46
CA SER A 90 -17.63 -8.74 21.28
C SER A 90 -19.00 -8.33 20.71
N THR A 91 -20.04 -8.34 21.55
CA THR A 91 -21.41 -7.92 21.21
C THR A 91 -21.49 -6.41 21.03
N GLN A 92 -20.89 -5.89 19.96
CA GLN A 92 -20.91 -4.48 19.61
C GLN A 92 -21.72 -4.29 18.33
N ASN A 93 -22.66 -3.35 18.39
CA ASN A 93 -23.41 -2.91 17.21
C ASN A 93 -22.42 -2.44 16.14
N ILE A 94 -22.34 -3.18 15.05
CA ILE A 94 -21.61 -2.76 13.85
C ILE A 94 -22.37 -1.56 13.29
N THR A 95 -21.70 -0.42 13.26
CA THR A 95 -22.31 0.83 12.77
C THR A 95 -22.00 1.01 11.29
N ILE A 96 -22.89 1.68 10.56
CA ILE A 96 -22.67 2.14 9.17
C ILE A 96 -21.34 2.93 9.06
N LEU A 97 -20.92 3.59 10.14
CA LEU A 97 -19.63 4.29 10.21
C LEU A 97 -18.43 3.35 10.03
N LEU A 98 -18.48 2.11 10.50
CA LEU A 98 -17.41 1.12 10.28
C LEU A 98 -17.27 0.80 8.79
N LEU A 99 -18.40 0.51 8.13
CA LEU A 99 -18.43 0.19 6.70
C LEU A 99 -17.90 1.36 5.87
N ASN A 100 -18.38 2.57 6.16
CA ASN A 100 -17.90 3.79 5.48
C ASN A 100 -16.40 4.00 5.69
N LYS A 101 -15.89 3.75 6.91
CA LYS A 101 -14.45 3.85 7.20
C LYS A 101 -13.66 2.82 6.39
N HIS A 102 -14.13 1.59 6.31
CA HIS A 102 -13.46 0.54 5.53
C HIS A 102 -13.46 0.84 4.03
N LEU A 103 -14.58 1.29 3.46
CA LEU A 103 -14.68 1.67 2.05
C LEU A 103 -13.79 2.87 1.71
N ASN A 104 -13.69 3.86 2.61
CA ASN A 104 -12.77 4.98 2.42
C ASN A 104 -11.31 4.51 2.45
N MET A 105 -10.99 3.59 3.34
CA MET A 105 -9.66 2.99 3.45
C MET A 105 -9.29 2.19 2.21
N GLU A 106 -10.22 1.38 1.69
CA GLU A 106 -10.07 0.64 0.43
C GLU A 106 -9.71 1.57 -0.73
N LYS A 107 -10.46 2.66 -0.90
CA LYS A 107 -10.18 3.66 -1.95
C LYS A 107 -8.79 4.27 -1.81
N GLU A 108 -8.40 4.63 -0.60
CA GLU A 108 -7.10 5.23 -0.32
C GLU A 108 -5.95 4.26 -0.62
N ILE A 109 -6.11 2.98 -0.27
CA ILE A 109 -5.13 1.92 -0.50
C ILE A 109 -5.02 1.57 -1.98
N ASN A 110 -6.15 1.46 -2.69
CA ASN A 110 -6.15 1.20 -4.12
C ASN A 110 -5.45 2.33 -4.88
N THR A 111 -5.73 3.59 -4.52
CA THR A 111 -5.02 4.75 -5.08
C THR A 111 -3.52 4.66 -4.82
N LEU A 112 -3.10 4.28 -3.61
CA LEU A 112 -1.69 4.09 -3.27
C LEU A 112 -1.03 2.99 -4.10
N PHE A 113 -1.72 1.88 -4.35
CA PHE A 113 -1.21 0.79 -5.18
C PHE A 113 -1.09 1.20 -6.65
N GLU A 114 -2.04 1.97 -7.18
CA GLU A 114 -1.96 2.54 -8.53
C GLU A 114 -0.80 3.53 -8.67
N ASP A 115 -0.62 4.42 -7.68
CA ASP A 115 0.52 5.34 -7.63
C ASP A 115 1.86 4.59 -7.56
N PHE A 116 1.92 3.52 -6.75
CA PHE A 116 3.08 2.64 -6.67
C PHE A 116 3.40 1.98 -8.02
N GLN A 117 2.39 1.42 -8.70
CA GLN A 117 2.60 0.82 -10.02
C GLN A 117 3.10 1.85 -11.03
N SER A 118 2.59 3.08 -10.98
CA SER A 118 3.04 4.18 -11.83
C SER A 118 4.51 4.53 -11.59
N VAL A 119 4.95 4.59 -10.33
CA VAL A 119 6.36 4.79 -9.97
C VAL A 119 7.22 3.62 -10.44
N LYS A 120 6.77 2.39 -10.20
CA LYS A 120 7.47 1.17 -10.61
C LYS A 120 7.67 1.10 -12.13
N GLN A 121 6.64 1.43 -12.91
CA GLN A 121 6.73 1.52 -14.37
C GLN A 121 7.63 2.67 -14.84
N GLY A 122 7.66 3.79 -14.10
CA GLY A 122 8.61 4.87 -14.37
C GLY A 122 10.08 4.47 -14.19
N ILE A 123 10.35 3.48 -13.32
CA ILE A 123 11.70 2.97 -13.02
C ILE A 123 12.07 1.79 -13.92
N LEU A 124 11.15 0.85 -14.12
CA LEU A 124 11.38 -0.46 -14.74
C LEU A 124 10.69 -0.64 -16.10
N GLY A 125 9.90 0.32 -16.55
CA GLY A 125 9.12 0.23 -17.79
C GLY A 125 10.01 0.20 -19.04
N PRO A 126 9.42 -0.10 -20.22
CA PRO A 126 10.16 -0.33 -21.48
C PRO A 126 10.83 0.92 -22.09
N SER A 127 11.07 1.97 -21.31
CA SER A 127 11.68 3.22 -21.75
C SER A 127 13.03 3.47 -21.06
N ASP A 128 13.94 2.51 -21.10
CA ASP A 128 15.36 2.76 -21.34
C ASP A 128 16.15 1.44 -21.46
N PRO A 129 16.86 1.15 -22.57
CA PRO A 129 17.64 -0.08 -22.77
C PRO A 129 18.82 -0.28 -21.77
N LEU A 130 19.08 0.66 -20.87
CA LEU A 130 20.36 0.77 -20.17
C LEU A 130 20.46 0.02 -18.84
N ILE A 131 19.34 -0.48 -18.28
CA ILE A 131 19.42 -1.32 -17.05
C ILE A 131 20.00 -2.72 -17.38
N PHE A 132 19.99 -3.14 -18.66
CA PHE A 132 20.47 -4.46 -19.08
C PHE A 132 21.71 -4.45 -19.99
N THR A 133 22.24 -3.30 -20.38
CA THR A 133 23.40 -3.24 -21.28
C THR A 133 24.62 -2.63 -20.60
N GLN A 134 25.26 -3.34 -19.67
CA GLN A 134 26.73 -3.37 -19.51
C GLN A 134 27.13 -4.65 -18.77
N ALA A 135 27.11 -5.78 -19.48
CA ALA A 135 27.91 -6.96 -19.15
C ALA A 135 28.67 -7.36 -20.42
N HIS A 136 29.76 -6.66 -20.70
CA HIS A 136 30.80 -7.10 -21.63
C HIS A 136 32.16 -6.67 -21.07
#